data_AF-A0A8S1KA14-F1
#
_entry.id   AF-A0A8S1KA14-F1
#
_cell.length_a   1.000
_cell.length_b   1.000
_cell.length_c   1.000
_cell.angle_alpha   90.00
_cell.angle_beta   90.00
_cell.angle_gamma   90.00
#
_symmetry.space_group_name_H-M   'P 1'
#
loop_
_entity.id
_entity.type
_entity.pdbx_description
1 polymer ?
#
loop_
_entity_poly.entity_id
_entity_poly.type
_entity_poly.pdbx_seq_one_letter_code
_entity_poly.pdbx_strand_id
1 'polypeptide(L)'
;MGVCNSKRQRTNNNDIPIIQKSKMDQRTSNVKLLLDQYHKLNVLLDLVGNTDNLEKKTRDQINLLFVTRSNISILIQHSLKIIMKEKNISRVSTVEDEVWLYDDSIFLNKIAPQFQVLIKLIDILFENEEFESSFPILSHGFQQMNQDIRKIPILQTFTQTKNTSI
;
A
#
# COMPACT_ATOMS: atom_id res chain seq x y z
N MET A 1 61.04 -45.26 21.16
CA MET A 1 60.19 -44.62 20.14
C MET A 1 58.77 -44.57 20.68
N GLY A 2 58.21 -43.37 20.85
CA GLY A 2 56.86 -43.16 21.37
C GLY A 2 56.49 -41.70 21.19
N VAL A 3 55.71 -41.42 20.15
CA VAL A 3 55.21 -40.10 19.75
C VAL A 3 53.91 -39.82 20.51
N CYS A 4 53.64 -38.54 20.81
CA CYS A 4 52.35 -37.86 20.62
C CYS A 4 51.88 -36.94 21.77
N ASN A 5 51.90 -35.65 21.42
CA ASN A 5 50.76 -34.73 21.39
C ASN A 5 50.23 -34.13 22.70
N SER A 6 50.65 -32.88 22.88
CA SER A 6 50.01 -31.80 23.63
C SER A 6 48.49 -31.75 23.41
N LYS A 7 47.73 -31.93 24.48
CA LYS A 7 46.28 -31.72 24.54
C LYS A 7 46.00 -30.24 24.79
N ARG A 8 45.58 -29.50 23.75
CA ARG A 8 44.93 -28.19 23.93
C ARG A 8 43.51 -28.38 24.48
N GLN A 9 43.17 -27.54 25.46
CA GLN A 9 41.87 -27.47 26.13
C GLN A 9 40.73 -27.20 25.14
N ARG A 10 39.60 -27.88 25.42
CA ARG A 10 38.29 -27.68 24.79
C ARG A 10 37.83 -26.24 24.97
N THR A 11 37.60 -25.51 23.88
CA THR A 11 36.72 -24.35 23.89
C THR A 11 35.28 -24.85 23.98
N ASN A 12 34.55 -24.37 24.97
CA ASN A 12 33.11 -24.57 25.10
C ASN A 12 32.42 -23.88 23.92
N ASN A 13 32.13 -24.63 22.86
CA ASN A 13 31.13 -24.23 21.89
C ASN A 13 29.75 -24.35 22.56
N ASN A 14 29.31 -23.29 23.22
CA ASN A 14 27.89 -23.04 23.39
C ASN A 14 27.35 -22.59 22.03
N ASP A 15 27.23 -23.55 21.10
CA ASP A 15 26.40 -23.39 19.93
C ASP A 15 24.95 -23.39 20.43
N ILE A 16 24.47 -22.21 20.83
CA ILE A 16 23.05 -21.94 20.87
C ILE A 16 22.56 -22.23 19.46
N PRO A 17 21.63 -23.18 19.24
CA PRO A 17 20.99 -23.27 17.95
C PRO A 17 20.29 -21.93 17.76
N ILE A 18 20.87 -21.08 16.91
CA ILE A 18 20.15 -19.98 16.31
C ILE A 18 18.98 -20.68 15.66
N ILE A 19 17.82 -20.58 16.32
CA ILE A 19 16.53 -20.80 15.71
C ILE A 19 16.60 -19.87 14.51
N GLN A 20 16.93 -20.45 13.36
CA GLN A 20 16.64 -19.89 12.07
C GLN A 20 15.14 -19.69 12.15
N LYS A 21 14.72 -18.49 12.58
CA LYS A 21 13.44 -17.94 12.16
C LYS A 21 13.51 -18.10 10.67
N SER A 22 12.78 -19.12 10.22
CA SER A 22 12.62 -19.46 8.83
C SER A 22 12.44 -18.14 8.10
N LYS A 23 13.17 -17.97 7.00
CA LYS A 23 12.80 -17.05 5.94
C LYS A 23 11.43 -17.48 5.40
N MET A 24 10.37 -17.32 6.21
CA MET A 24 8.99 -17.43 5.76
C MET A 24 8.63 -16.06 5.22
N ASP A 25 8.58 -16.02 3.89
CA ASP A 25 7.72 -15.14 3.11
C ASP A 25 7.94 -13.63 3.21
N GLN A 26 9.09 -13.18 2.70
CA GLN A 26 9.23 -11.81 2.18
C GLN A 26 8.63 -11.68 0.76
N ARG A 27 7.48 -12.32 0.50
CA ARG A 27 6.62 -11.89 -0.60
C ARG A 27 5.80 -10.74 -0.05
N THR A 28 6.27 -9.52 -0.26
CA THR A 28 5.49 -8.32 0.06
C THR A 28 4.18 -8.41 -0.70
N SER A 29 3.08 -8.64 0.01
CA SER A 29 1.76 -8.70 -0.61
C SER A 29 1.48 -7.40 -1.37
N ASN A 30 0.98 -7.51 -2.61
CA ASN A 30 0.54 -6.36 -3.38
C ASN A 30 -0.58 -5.60 -2.65
N VAL A 31 -1.45 -6.32 -1.93
CA VAL A 31 -2.50 -5.69 -1.12
C VAL A 31 -1.88 -4.86 0.00
N LYS A 32 -0.89 -5.42 0.71
CA LYS A 32 -0.17 -4.68 1.76
C LYS A 32 0.42 -3.38 1.21
N LEU A 33 1.12 -3.45 0.08
CA LEU A 33 1.69 -2.26 -0.56
C LEU A 33 0.62 -1.23 -0.92
N LEU A 34 -0.53 -1.65 -1.44
CA LEU A 34 -1.64 -0.74 -1.75
C LEU A 34 -2.22 -0.10 -0.49
N LEU A 35 -2.43 -0.87 0.57
CA LEU A 35 -2.94 -0.35 1.85
C LEU A 35 -1.97 0.66 2.47
N ASP A 36 -0.66 0.41 2.42
CA ASP A 36 0.34 1.37 2.87
C ASP A 36 0.24 2.71 2.11
N GLN A 37 -0.03 2.67 0.80
CA GLN A 37 -0.25 3.89 0.00
C GLN A 37 -1.60 4.55 0.30
N TYR A 38 -2.65 3.78 0.62
CA TYR A 38 -3.92 4.33 1.10
C TYR A 38 -3.77 5.10 2.41
N HIS A 39 -3.00 4.57 3.37
CA HIS A 39 -2.74 5.26 4.64
C HIS A 39 -1.95 6.56 4.43
N LYS A 40 -0.97 6.56 3.51
CA LYS A 40 -0.29 7.79 3.09
C LYS A 40 -1.25 8.78 2.43
N LEU A 41 -2.14 8.32 1.56
CA LEU A 41 -3.17 9.16 0.92
C LEU A 41 -4.04 9.86 1.98
N ASN A 42 -4.45 9.15 3.03
CA ASN A 42 -5.23 9.75 4.12
C ASN A 42 -4.48 10.93 4.75
N VAL A 43 -3.21 10.72 5.12
CA VAL A 43 -2.36 11.76 5.70
C VAL A 43 -2.20 12.95 4.75
N LEU A 44 -1.93 12.69 3.46
CA LEU A 44 -1.74 13.77 2.47
C LEU A 44 -3.03 14.59 2.28
N LEU A 45 -4.19 13.94 2.19
CA LEU A 45 -5.47 14.62 2.01
C LEU A 45 -5.90 15.42 3.24
N ASP A 46 -5.62 14.93 4.43
CA ASP A 46 -5.93 15.67 5.66
C ASP A 46 -5.08 16.96 5.78
N LEU A 47 -3.91 17.01 5.13
CA LEU A 47 -3.04 18.19 5.08
C LEU A 47 -3.41 19.22 4.00
N VAL A 48 -4.24 18.86 3.00
CA VAL A 48 -4.66 19.79 1.93
C VAL A 48 -5.44 20.99 2.50
N GLY A 49 -6.10 20.82 3.66
CA GLY A 49 -6.74 21.93 4.37
C GLY A 49 -7.85 22.60 3.56
N ASN A 50 -7.87 23.93 3.51
CA ASN A 50 -8.91 24.68 2.81
C ASN A 50 -8.59 24.88 1.32
N THR A 51 -9.51 24.45 0.45
CA THR A 51 -9.44 24.54 -1.01
C THR A 51 -10.26 25.68 -1.62
N ASP A 52 -10.88 26.55 -0.80
CA ASP A 52 -11.83 27.57 -1.27
C ASP A 52 -11.23 28.58 -2.24
N ASN A 53 -9.93 28.86 -2.10
CA ASN A 53 -9.20 29.84 -2.92
C ASN A 53 -8.58 29.24 -4.20
N LEU A 54 -8.74 27.93 -4.43
CA LEU A 54 -8.19 27.27 -5.61
C LEU A 54 -9.13 27.45 -6.80
N GLU A 55 -8.58 27.42 -8.01
CA GLU A 55 -9.38 27.36 -9.23
C GLU A 55 -10.35 26.18 -9.18
N LYS A 56 -11.50 26.38 -9.80
CA LYS A 56 -12.58 25.39 -9.86
C LYS A 56 -12.06 24.03 -10.34
N LYS A 57 -11.21 24.01 -11.37
CA LYS A 57 -10.66 22.76 -11.93
C LYS A 57 -9.84 22.00 -10.89
N THR A 58 -8.92 22.67 -10.19
CA THR A 58 -8.06 22.09 -9.15
C THR A 58 -8.89 21.59 -7.97
N ARG A 59 -9.85 22.40 -7.52
CA ARG A 59 -10.77 22.04 -6.44
C ARG A 59 -11.61 20.80 -6.79
N ASP A 60 -12.14 20.73 -8.01
CA ASP A 60 -12.91 19.58 -8.48
C ASP A 60 -12.04 18.30 -8.50
N GLN A 61 -10.76 18.37 -8.89
CA GLN A 61 -9.84 17.24 -8.81
C GLN A 61 -9.53 16.80 -7.37
N ILE A 62 -9.33 17.75 -6.46
CA ILE A 62 -9.13 17.44 -5.04
C ILE A 62 -10.38 16.76 -4.46
N ASN A 63 -11.57 17.27 -4.79
CA ASN A 63 -12.83 16.64 -4.40
C ASN A 63 -12.93 15.20 -4.92
N LEU A 64 -12.51 14.95 -6.16
CA LEU A 64 -12.45 13.60 -6.71
C LEU A 64 -11.47 12.70 -5.95
N LEU A 65 -10.32 13.22 -5.50
CA LEU A 65 -9.41 12.46 -4.63
C LEU A 65 -10.08 12.06 -3.30
N PHE A 66 -10.84 12.95 -2.68
CA PHE A 66 -11.62 12.64 -1.47
C PHE A 66 -12.69 11.56 -1.72
N VAL A 67 -13.35 11.60 -2.87
CA VAL A 67 -14.32 10.56 -3.28
C VAL A 67 -13.60 9.22 -3.49
N THR A 68 -12.47 9.19 -4.20
CA THR A 68 -11.68 7.96 -4.41
C THR A 68 -11.17 7.39 -3.09
N ARG A 69 -10.68 8.22 -2.16
CA ARG A 69 -10.31 7.81 -0.79
C ARG A 69 -11.48 7.11 -0.10
N SER A 70 -12.67 7.70 -0.18
CA SER A 70 -13.88 7.18 0.46
C SER A 70 -14.29 5.83 -0.14
N ASN A 71 -14.23 5.69 -1.47
CA ASN A 71 -14.49 4.43 -2.17
C ASN A 71 -13.52 3.31 -1.72
N ILE A 72 -12.22 3.63 -1.62
CA ILE A 72 -11.22 2.67 -1.12
C ILE A 72 -11.54 2.26 0.33
N SER A 73 -11.86 3.23 1.19
CA SER A 73 -12.24 2.97 2.58
C SER A 73 -13.43 2.01 2.71
N ILE A 74 -14.47 2.22 1.91
CA ILE A 74 -15.66 1.37 1.88
C ILE A 74 -15.30 -0.07 1.47
N LEU A 75 -14.44 -0.24 0.46
CA LEU A 75 -14.00 -1.57 0.03
C LEU A 75 -13.22 -2.32 1.11
N ILE A 76 -12.33 -1.61 1.83
CA ILE A 76 -11.58 -2.18 2.96
C ILE A 76 -12.55 -2.61 4.05
N GLN A 77 -13.43 -1.72 4.50
CA GLN A 77 -14.40 -1.98 5.57
C GLN A 77 -15.35 -3.13 5.21
N HIS A 78 -15.85 -3.16 3.97
CA HIS A 78 -16.73 -4.22 3.51
C HIS A 78 -16.05 -5.59 3.53
N SER A 79 -14.79 -5.65 3.05
CA SER A 79 -14.04 -6.91 2.99
C SER A 79 -13.68 -7.40 4.40
N LEU A 80 -13.26 -6.50 5.30
CA LEU A 80 -13.04 -6.83 6.71
C LEU A 80 -14.31 -7.30 7.40
N LYS A 81 -15.46 -6.66 7.14
CA LYS A 81 -16.75 -7.06 7.73
C LYS A 81 -17.15 -8.48 7.35
N ILE A 82 -16.89 -8.90 6.10
CA ILE A 82 -17.13 -10.29 5.66
C ILE A 82 -16.24 -11.24 6.46
N ILE A 83 -14.93 -10.98 6.50
CA ILE A 83 -13.96 -11.83 7.21
C ILE A 83 -14.28 -11.90 8.72
N MET A 84 -14.65 -10.79 9.33
CA MET A 84 -15.04 -10.74 10.75
C MET A 84 -16.29 -11.56 11.02
N LYS A 85 -17.28 -11.53 10.12
CA LYS A 85 -18.49 -12.36 10.22
C LYS A 85 -18.15 -13.84 10.11
N GLU A 86 -17.25 -14.22 9.20
CA GLU A 86 -16.77 -15.60 9.05
C GLU A 86 -16.01 -16.08 10.30
N LYS A 87 -15.25 -15.18 10.93
CA LYS A 87 -14.52 -15.43 12.19
C LYS A 87 -15.37 -15.27 13.46
N ASN A 88 -16.67 -14.99 13.34
CA ASN A 88 -17.59 -14.73 14.45
C ASN A 88 -17.15 -13.60 15.41
N ILE A 89 -16.54 -12.55 14.88
CA ILE A 89 -16.08 -11.39 15.65
C ILE A 89 -17.14 -10.28 15.56
N SER A 90 -17.63 -9.80 16.71
CA SER A 90 -18.71 -8.79 16.78
C SER A 90 -18.25 -7.36 17.09
N ARG A 91 -16.94 -7.10 17.13
CA ARG A 91 -16.39 -5.75 17.37
C ARG A 91 -16.23 -4.96 16.06
N VAL A 92 -15.95 -3.66 16.19
CA VAL A 92 -15.58 -2.80 15.06
C VAL A 92 -14.19 -3.20 14.52
N SER A 93 -14.01 -3.13 13.21
CA SER A 93 -12.73 -3.38 12.55
C SER A 93 -11.73 -2.26 12.85
N THR A 94 -10.47 -2.64 13.04
CA THR A 94 -9.33 -1.77 13.31
C THR A 94 -8.31 -1.90 12.18
N VAL A 95 -7.34 -0.98 12.12
CA VAL A 95 -6.26 -1.02 11.09
C VAL A 95 -5.44 -2.31 11.20
N GLU A 96 -5.30 -2.87 12.40
CA GLU A 96 -4.59 -4.14 12.63
C GLU A 96 -5.28 -5.33 11.93
N ASP A 97 -6.59 -5.27 11.74
CA ASP A 97 -7.36 -6.33 11.08
C ASP A 97 -7.11 -6.37 9.56
N GLU A 98 -6.54 -5.31 8.98
CA GLU A 98 -6.20 -5.24 7.55
C GLU A 98 -5.19 -6.31 7.12
N VAL A 99 -4.43 -6.89 8.07
CA VAL A 99 -3.52 -8.01 7.80
C VAL A 99 -4.27 -9.20 7.19
N TRP A 100 -5.55 -9.39 7.50
CA TRP A 100 -6.36 -10.47 6.89
C TRP A 100 -6.62 -10.27 5.40
N LEU A 101 -6.45 -9.06 4.87
CA LEU A 101 -6.64 -8.77 3.46
C LEU A 101 -5.38 -9.03 2.63
N TYR A 102 -4.22 -9.23 3.26
CA TYR A 102 -2.94 -9.30 2.55
C TYR A 102 -2.91 -10.41 1.50
N ASP A 103 -3.55 -11.54 1.77
CA ASP A 103 -3.57 -12.69 0.86
C ASP A 103 -4.89 -12.81 0.07
N ASP A 104 -5.79 -11.83 0.18
CA ASP A 104 -7.10 -11.85 -0.49
C ASP A 104 -6.98 -11.35 -1.94
N SER A 105 -6.94 -12.30 -2.88
CA SER A 105 -6.89 -12.03 -4.32
C SER A 105 -8.19 -11.42 -4.87
N ILE A 106 -9.34 -11.70 -4.27
CA ILE A 106 -10.62 -11.14 -4.69
C ILE A 106 -10.67 -9.67 -4.30
N PHE A 107 -10.24 -9.35 -3.08
CA PHE A 107 -10.09 -7.98 -2.63
C PHE A 107 -9.10 -7.20 -3.50
N LEU A 108 -7.94 -7.80 -3.79
CA LEU A 108 -6.92 -7.20 -4.65
C LEU A 108 -7.47 -6.79 -6.03
N ASN A 109 -8.26 -7.65 -6.66
CA ASN A 109 -8.90 -7.36 -7.94
C ASN A 109 -9.94 -6.23 -7.85
N LYS A 110 -10.57 -6.02 -6.68
CA LYS A 110 -11.53 -4.93 -6.47
C LYS A 110 -10.87 -3.59 -6.17
N ILE A 111 -9.77 -3.61 -5.40
CA ILE A 111 -9.10 -2.38 -4.95
C ILE A 111 -8.14 -1.82 -6.01
N ALA A 112 -7.49 -2.68 -6.80
CA ALA A 112 -6.53 -2.26 -7.82
C ALA A 112 -7.11 -1.24 -8.84
N PRO A 113 -8.33 -1.38 -9.36
CA PRO A 113 -8.95 -0.37 -10.22
C PRO A 113 -9.11 1.00 -9.56
N GLN A 114 -9.38 1.07 -8.25
CA GLN A 114 -9.49 2.35 -7.54
C GLN A 114 -8.13 3.08 -7.50
N PHE A 115 -7.04 2.33 -7.34
CA PHE A 115 -5.69 2.88 -7.41
C PHE A 115 -5.29 3.33 -8.81
N GLN A 116 -5.81 2.70 -9.87
CA GLN A 116 -5.66 3.21 -11.24
C GLN A 116 -6.35 4.56 -11.44
N VAL A 117 -7.56 4.70 -10.90
CA VAL A 117 -8.28 5.99 -10.93
C VAL A 117 -7.50 7.03 -10.14
N LEU A 118 -6.99 6.67 -8.96
CA LEU A 118 -6.16 7.55 -8.13
C LEU A 118 -4.93 8.06 -8.89
N ILE A 119 -4.19 7.16 -9.55
CA ILE A 119 -3.02 7.54 -10.38
C ILE A 119 -3.43 8.58 -11.43
N LYS A 120 -4.50 8.33 -12.18
CA LYS A 120 -4.97 9.25 -13.22
C LYS A 120 -5.38 10.61 -12.66
N LEU A 121 -6.06 10.63 -11.51
CA LEU A 121 -6.44 11.88 -10.84
C LEU A 121 -5.22 12.68 -10.42
N ILE A 122 -4.19 12.00 -9.88
CA ILE A 122 -2.94 12.65 -9.49
C ILE A 122 -2.21 13.20 -10.71
N ASP A 123 -2.14 12.46 -11.81
CA ASP A 123 -1.53 12.95 -13.06
C ASP A 123 -2.21 14.23 -13.54
N ILE A 124 -3.54 14.25 -13.61
CA ILE A 124 -4.34 15.41 -14.04
C ILE A 124 -4.15 16.58 -13.08
N LEU A 125 -4.03 16.31 -11.78
CA LEU A 125 -3.79 17.35 -10.77
C LEU A 125 -2.44 18.05 -11.00
N PHE A 126 -1.43 17.30 -11.43
CA PHE A 126 -0.09 17.83 -11.75
C PHE A 126 0.05 18.45 -13.15
N GLU A 127 -0.94 18.29 -14.03
CA GLU A 127 -1.01 19.11 -15.24
C GLU A 127 -1.39 20.57 -14.93
N ASN A 128 -1.89 20.86 -13.72
CA ASN A 128 -2.18 22.22 -13.26
C ASN A 128 -1.09 22.75 -12.32
N GLU A 129 -0.33 23.75 -12.77
CA GLU A 129 0.72 24.41 -11.98
C GLU A 129 0.20 25.07 -10.69
N GLU A 130 -1.10 25.38 -10.62
CA GLU A 130 -1.72 25.97 -9.43
C GLU A 130 -1.62 25.05 -8.20
N PHE A 131 -1.74 23.73 -8.37
CA PHE A 131 -1.66 22.80 -7.25
C PHE A 131 -0.24 22.75 -6.66
N GLU A 132 0.77 22.69 -7.53
CA GLU A 132 2.16 22.67 -7.11
C GLU A 132 2.59 23.98 -6.45
N SER A 133 2.13 25.12 -6.97
CA SER A 133 2.41 26.43 -6.38
C SER A 133 1.69 26.65 -5.04
N SER A 134 0.46 26.15 -4.89
CA SER A 134 -0.32 26.27 -3.66
C SER A 134 0.13 25.28 -2.57
N PHE A 135 0.60 24.09 -2.95
CA PHE A 135 0.97 23.02 -2.02
C PHE A 135 2.31 22.35 -2.37
N PRO A 136 3.44 23.08 -2.33
CA PRO A 136 4.73 22.58 -2.81
C PRO A 136 5.32 21.42 -2.00
N ILE A 137 4.90 21.24 -0.74
CA ILE A 137 5.33 20.09 0.09
C ILE A 137 4.46 18.87 -0.21
N LEU A 138 3.15 19.07 -0.38
CA LEU A 138 2.22 17.98 -0.68
C LEU A 138 2.40 17.47 -2.10
N SER A 139 2.77 18.34 -3.04
CA SER A 139 3.06 17.96 -4.43
C SER A 139 4.09 16.84 -4.49
N HIS A 140 5.22 16.99 -3.80
CA HIS A 140 6.24 15.95 -3.73
C HIS A 140 5.70 14.65 -3.11
N GLY A 141 4.89 14.75 -2.06
CA GLY A 141 4.26 13.59 -1.42
C GLY A 141 3.33 12.81 -2.35
N PHE A 142 2.46 13.52 -3.07
CA PHE A 142 1.56 12.92 -4.06
C PHE A 142 2.33 12.34 -5.27
N GLN A 143 3.39 13.00 -5.75
CA GLN A 143 4.24 12.48 -6.82
C GLN A 143 4.96 11.19 -6.40
N GLN A 144 5.54 11.16 -5.21
CA GLN A 144 6.21 9.97 -4.68
C GLN A 144 5.22 8.81 -4.53
N MET A 145 4.04 9.07 -3.97
CA MET A 145 2.97 8.09 -3.86
C MET A 145 2.54 7.54 -5.23
N ASN A 146 2.35 8.40 -6.23
CA ASN A 146 2.00 8.01 -7.59
C ASN A 146 3.06 7.09 -8.21
N GLN A 147 4.35 7.43 -8.07
CA GLN A 147 5.45 6.60 -8.54
C GLN A 147 5.50 5.24 -7.82
N ASP A 148 5.30 5.22 -6.51
CA ASP A 148 5.31 3.98 -5.72
C ASP A 148 4.16 3.05 -6.11
N ILE A 149 2.96 3.59 -6.30
CA ILE A 149 1.80 2.82 -6.75
C ILE A 149 2.08 2.19 -8.11
N ARG A 150 2.63 2.94 -9.08
CA ARG A 150 2.94 2.42 -10.43
C ARG A 150 3.96 1.29 -10.47
N LYS A 151 4.82 1.18 -9.46
CA LYS A 151 5.79 0.08 -9.31
C LYS A 151 5.13 -1.22 -8.84
N ILE A 152 3.88 -1.20 -8.38
CA ILE A 152 3.16 -2.39 -7.92
C ILE A 152 2.76 -3.24 -9.15
N PRO A 153 3.24 -4.49 -9.27
CA PRO A 153 3.16 -5.28 -10.51
C PRO A 153 1.74 -5.46 -11.05
N ILE A 154 0.75 -5.58 -10.17
CA ILE A 154 -0.62 -5.91 -10.58
C ILE A 154 -1.33 -4.78 -11.33
N LEU A 155 -0.82 -3.56 -11.21
CA LEU A 155 -1.41 -2.39 -11.86
C LEU A 155 -1.03 -2.33 -13.35
N GLN A 156 0.09 -2.93 -13.76
CA GLN A 156 0.53 -2.99 -15.15
C GLN A 156 -0.30 -3.98 -15.99
N THR A 157 -0.90 -4.99 -15.34
CA THR A 157 -1.73 -6.00 -16.00
C THR A 157 -3.11 -5.50 -16.39
N PHE A 158 -3.71 -4.55 -15.65
CA PHE A 158 -5.04 -4.01 -15.97
C PHE A 158 -5.03 -3.02 -17.13
N THR A 159 -3.88 -2.46 -17.50
CA THR A 159 -3.74 -1.57 -18.67
C THR A 159 -3.65 -2.31 -20.00
N GLN A 160 -3.48 -3.64 -20.00
CA GLN A 160 -3.43 -4.46 -21.21
C GLN A 160 -4.77 -5.13 -21.53
N THR A 161 -5.87 -4.38 -21.62
CA THR A 161 -7.00 -4.85 -22.43
C THR A 161 -6.60 -4.69 -23.89
N LYS A 162 -6.09 -5.79 -24.46
CA LYS A 162 -5.85 -5.95 -25.90
C LYS A 162 -7.07 -5.40 -26.65
N ASN A 163 -6.82 -4.42 -27.51
CA ASN A 163 -7.64 -4.21 -28.69
C ASN A 163 -7.62 -5.52 -29.48
N THR A 164 -8.55 -6.43 -29.22
CA THR A 164 -8.95 -7.42 -30.21
C THR A 164 -9.83 -6.67 -31.19
N SER A 165 -9.17 -6.07 -32.19
CA SER A 165 -9.80 -5.70 -33.44
C SER A 165 -10.46 -6.95 -34.01
N ILE A 166 -11.79 -6.92 -34.14
CA ILE A 166 -12.55 -7.81 -35.03
C ILE A 166 -12.83 -7.00 -36.28
#